data_AF-A0A9Q9XLE5-F1
#
_entry.id   AF-A0A9Q9XLE5-F1
#
_cell.length_a   1.000
_cell.length_b   1.000
_cell.length_c   1.000
_cell.angle_alpha   90.00
_cell.angle_beta   90.00
_cell.angle_gamma   90.00
#
_symmetry.space_group_name_H-M   'P 1'
#
loop_
_entity.id
_entity.type
_entity.pdbx_description
1 polymer ?
#
loop_
_entity_poly.entity_id
_entity_poly.type
_entity_poly.pdbx_seq_one_letter_code
_entity_poly.pdbx_strand_id
1 'polypeptide(L)'
;MTRTHWHPTPQFLIGPEKIQLLFPLLNMDKVLAGLYNPGDGHIDPYSLTMALAAGTQMYGAQIYYPAPVTGLTPTADGRWDVQTPHGTIRANRIVNATGLATPTRQTTPPHDRPHLFIGPHPHMLDHTHMTYHTPT
;
A
#
# COMPACT_ATOMS: atom_id res chain seq x y z
N MET A 1 2.22 -24.86 -17.17
CA MET A 1 1.85 -23.43 -16.93
C MET A 1 2.95 -22.57 -17.54
N THR A 2 2.68 -21.91 -18.67
CA THR A 2 3.65 -21.04 -19.37
C THR A 2 3.20 -19.59 -19.12
N ARG A 3 4.04 -18.77 -18.48
CA ARG A 3 3.69 -17.37 -18.15
C ARG A 3 3.84 -16.53 -19.41
N THR A 4 2.72 -16.11 -20.02
CA THR A 4 2.69 -15.58 -21.40
C THR A 4 3.00 -14.08 -21.56
N HIS A 5 3.30 -13.32 -20.50
CA HIS A 5 3.42 -11.84 -20.60
C HIS A 5 4.55 -11.21 -19.76
N TRP A 6 5.75 -11.79 -19.75
CA TRP A 6 6.89 -11.17 -19.06
C TRP A 6 7.38 -9.92 -19.80
N HIS A 7 7.42 -8.78 -19.13
CA HIS A 7 8.10 -7.60 -19.65
C HIS A 7 9.61 -7.81 -19.49
N PRO A 8 10.42 -7.75 -20.58
CA PRO A 8 11.86 -7.93 -20.45
C PRO A 8 12.43 -6.87 -19.50
N THR A 9 13.18 -7.31 -18.50
CA THR A 9 13.91 -6.45 -17.57
C THR A 9 15.33 -6.32 -18.09
N PRO A 10 15.76 -5.14 -18.59
CA PRO A 10 17.13 -4.95 -19.03
C PRO A 10 18.10 -5.22 -17.87
N GLN A 11 18.96 -6.21 -18.03
CA GLN A 11 19.90 -6.63 -17.01
C GLN A 11 21.17 -7.14 -17.68
N PHE A 12 22.32 -6.69 -17.19
CA PHE A 12 23.60 -6.94 -17.82
C PHE A 12 24.61 -7.46 -16.79
N LEU A 13 25.34 -8.51 -17.15
CA LEU A 13 26.57 -8.87 -16.47
C LEU A 13 27.68 -7.96 -16.99
N ILE A 14 28.31 -7.19 -16.11
CA ILE A 14 29.37 -6.24 -16.47
C ILE A 14 30.69 -6.60 -15.80
N GLY A 15 31.80 -6.38 -16.51
CA GLY A 15 33.15 -6.60 -16.00
C GLY A 15 33.67 -5.45 -15.12
N PRO A 16 34.80 -5.66 -14.42
CA PRO A 16 35.41 -4.67 -13.52
C PRO A 16 35.64 -3.28 -14.14
N GLU A 17 36.05 -3.20 -15.42
CA GLU A 17 36.28 -1.92 -16.10
C GLU A 17 35.03 -1.04 -16.15
N LYS A 18 33.87 -1.63 -16.46
CA LYS A 18 32.60 -0.91 -16.53
C LYS A 18 32.13 -0.51 -15.13
N ILE A 19 32.40 -1.32 -14.11
CA ILE A 19 32.06 -1.02 -12.71
C ILE A 19 32.88 0.18 -12.23
N GLN A 20 34.20 0.18 -12.45
CA GLN A 20 35.08 1.29 -12.08
C GLN A 20 34.69 2.59 -12.78
N LEU A 21 34.23 2.52 -14.03
CA LEU A 21 33.69 3.68 -14.75
C LEU A 21 32.41 4.22 -14.12
N LEU A 22 31.52 3.35 -13.66
CA LEU A 22 30.22 3.73 -13.06
C LEU A 22 30.35 4.19 -11.60
N PHE A 23 31.26 3.60 -10.83
CA PHE A 23 31.50 3.93 -9.42
C PHE A 23 33.00 4.04 -9.15
N PRO A 24 33.63 5.20 -9.44
CA PRO A 24 35.09 5.36 -9.38
C PRO A 24 35.71 5.23 -7.99
N LEU A 25 34.88 5.34 -6.93
CA LEU A 25 35.31 5.29 -5.54
C LEU A 25 35.31 3.87 -4.96
N LEU A 26 34.90 2.86 -5.73
CA LEU A 26 34.83 1.48 -5.25
C LEU A 26 36.23 0.87 -5.20
N ASN A 27 36.56 0.16 -4.11
CA ASN A 27 37.76 -0.68 -4.11
C ASN A 27 37.54 -1.91 -5.01
N MET A 28 38.36 -2.03 -6.05
CA MET A 28 38.26 -3.08 -7.06
C MET A 28 39.04 -4.36 -6.75
N ASP A 29 39.83 -4.42 -5.67
CA ASP A 29 40.77 -5.52 -5.36
C ASP A 29 40.13 -6.92 -5.41
N LYS A 30 38.83 -7.03 -5.12
CA LYS A 30 38.08 -8.29 -5.07
C LYS A 30 36.83 -8.32 -5.94
N VAL A 31 36.66 -7.33 -6.82
CA VAL A 31 35.47 -7.24 -7.68
C VAL A 31 35.68 -8.10 -8.93
N LEU A 32 34.89 -9.17 -9.08
CA LEU A 32 34.99 -10.10 -10.21
C LEU A 32 34.09 -9.71 -11.39
N ALA A 33 32.85 -9.30 -11.08
CA ALA A 33 31.84 -8.84 -12.02
C ALA A 33 30.72 -8.14 -11.23
N GLY A 34 29.80 -7.49 -11.94
CA GLY A 34 28.64 -6.81 -11.36
C GLY A 34 27.38 -7.13 -12.14
N LEU A 35 26.25 -7.17 -11.45
CA LEU A 35 24.92 -7.25 -12.06
C LEU A 35 24.35 -5.84 -12.16
N TYR A 36 24.13 -5.36 -13.37
CA TYR A 36 23.73 -3.98 -13.64
C TYR A 36 22.32 -3.92 -14.23
N ASN A 37 21.46 -3.15 -13.57
CA ASN A 37 20.09 -2.86 -13.97
C ASN A 37 19.99 -1.34 -14.27
N PRO A 38 20.05 -0.92 -15.54
CA PRO A 38 19.90 0.50 -15.87
C PRO A 38 18.49 1.00 -15.58
N GLY A 39 18.39 2.22 -15.05
CA GLY A 39 17.11 2.85 -14.71
C GLY A 39 16.63 2.59 -13.29
N ASP A 40 17.23 1.64 -12.58
CA ASP A 40 17.03 1.47 -11.14
C ASP A 40 17.77 2.56 -10.35
N GLY A 41 17.37 2.75 -9.09
CA GLY A 41 17.98 3.75 -8.23
C GLY A 41 17.32 3.79 -6.86
N HIS A 42 17.28 4.99 -6.27
CA HIS A 42 16.60 5.26 -5.02
C HIS A 42 15.38 6.14 -5.24
N ILE A 43 14.44 6.08 -4.31
CA ILE A 43 13.28 6.98 -4.26
C ILE A 43 13.08 7.44 -2.81
N ASP A 44 12.61 8.67 -2.62
CA ASP A 44 12.16 9.13 -1.30
C ASP A 44 10.78 8.52 -1.00
N PRO A 45 10.67 7.63 0.01
CA PRO A 45 9.41 6.97 0.34
C PRO A 45 8.34 7.94 0.84
N TYR A 46 8.72 9.06 1.49
CA TYR A 46 7.75 10.03 1.99
C TYR A 46 7.08 10.76 0.82
N SER A 47 7.89 11.36 -0.05
CA SER A 47 7.38 12.08 -1.22
C SER A 47 6.60 11.17 -2.16
N LEU A 48 7.05 9.92 -2.38
CA LEU A 48 6.30 8.94 -3.15
C LEU A 48 4.91 8.69 -2.56
N THR A 49 4.81 8.48 -1.25
CA THR A 49 3.53 8.23 -0.57
C THR A 49 2.59 9.42 -0.69
N MET A 50 3.10 10.64 -0.50
CA MET A 50 2.29 11.86 -0.64
C MET A 50 1.84 12.11 -2.07
N ALA A 51 2.69 11.84 -3.06
CA ALA A 51 2.32 11.93 -4.47
C ALA A 51 1.20 10.93 -4.84
N LEU A 52 1.27 9.69 -4.33
CA LEU A 52 0.22 8.70 -4.50
C LEU A 52 -1.08 9.10 -3.79
N ALA A 53 -0.99 9.64 -2.57
CA ALA A 53 -2.15 10.15 -1.84
C ALA A 53 -2.85 11.28 -2.64
N ALA A 54 -2.10 12.25 -3.12
CA ALA A 54 -2.64 13.34 -3.95
C ALA A 54 -3.26 12.80 -5.24
N GLY A 55 -2.56 11.91 -5.96
CA GLY A 55 -3.07 11.32 -7.20
C GLY A 55 -4.36 10.53 -6.99
N THR A 56 -4.44 9.70 -5.95
CA THR A 56 -5.65 8.91 -5.67
C THR A 56 -6.84 9.80 -5.28
N GLN A 57 -6.61 10.87 -4.52
CA GLN A 57 -7.65 11.85 -4.21
C GLN A 57 -8.18 12.57 -5.46
N MET A 58 -7.30 12.89 -6.42
CA MET A 58 -7.72 13.45 -7.73
C MET A 58 -8.66 12.50 -8.50
N TYR A 59 -8.52 11.18 -8.30
CA TYR A 59 -9.41 10.17 -8.86
C TYR A 59 -10.61 9.79 -7.96
N GLY A 60 -10.87 10.57 -6.90
CA GLY A 60 -12.06 10.43 -6.05
C GLY A 60 -11.91 9.54 -4.82
N ALA A 61 -10.71 9.05 -4.53
CA ALA A 61 -10.49 8.30 -3.28
C ALA A 61 -10.56 9.22 -2.05
N GLN A 62 -11.04 8.70 -0.94
CA GLN A 62 -11.09 9.41 0.33
C GLN A 62 -10.02 8.86 1.28
N ILE A 63 -9.27 9.76 1.90
CA ILE A 63 -8.21 9.41 2.84
C ILE A 63 -8.57 10.02 4.20
N TYR A 64 -8.79 9.15 5.18
CA TYR A 64 -9.19 9.53 6.53
C TYR A 64 -8.06 9.30 7.53
N TYR A 65 -7.64 10.36 8.21
CA TYR A 65 -6.68 10.28 9.31
C TYR A 65 -6.87 11.44 10.29
N PRO A 66 -6.63 11.21 11.60
CA PRO A 66 -6.42 9.92 12.24
C PRO A 66 -7.74 9.14 12.36
N ALA A 67 -7.85 7.97 11.71
CA ALA A 67 -9.05 7.11 11.75
C ALA A 67 -8.66 5.63 11.89
N PRO A 68 -8.09 5.22 13.04
CA PRO A 68 -7.71 3.84 13.22
C PRO A 68 -8.95 2.95 13.27
N VAL A 69 -8.87 1.80 12.60
CA VAL A 69 -9.85 0.73 12.74
C VAL A 69 -9.73 0.13 14.14
N THR A 70 -10.85 -0.11 14.79
CA THR A 70 -10.91 -0.73 16.13
C THR A 70 -11.65 -2.06 16.11
N GLY A 71 -12.38 -2.34 15.04
CA GLY A 71 -13.09 -3.59 14.81
C GLY A 71 -13.41 -3.80 13.33
N LEU A 72 -13.61 -5.07 12.98
CA LEU A 72 -14.10 -5.50 11.68
C LEU A 72 -15.15 -6.59 11.90
N THR A 73 -16.35 -6.40 11.37
CA THR A 73 -17.44 -7.38 11.48
C THR A 73 -17.99 -7.71 10.09
N PRO A 74 -17.94 -8.97 9.63
CA PRO A 74 -18.63 -9.36 8.41
C PRO A 74 -20.14 -9.37 8.64
N THR A 75 -20.90 -8.91 7.66
CA THR A 75 -22.36 -8.84 7.72
C THR A 75 -22.97 -9.98 6.90
N ALA A 76 -24.22 -10.35 7.19
CA ALA A 76 -24.90 -11.50 6.57
C ALA A 76 -25.08 -11.35 5.04
N ASP A 77 -25.07 -10.12 4.54
CA ASP A 77 -25.14 -9.77 3.12
C ASP A 77 -23.75 -9.79 2.41
N GLY A 78 -22.71 -10.28 3.09
CA GLY A 78 -21.36 -10.41 2.54
C GLY A 78 -20.52 -9.12 2.56
N ARG A 79 -21.00 -8.06 3.21
CA ARG A 79 -20.27 -6.80 3.41
C ARG A 79 -19.50 -6.79 4.74
N TRP A 80 -18.88 -5.64 5.05
CA TRP A 80 -18.09 -5.42 6.26
C TRP A 80 -18.50 -4.13 6.96
N ASP A 81 -18.71 -4.21 8.27
CA ASP A 81 -18.73 -3.05 9.16
C ASP A 81 -17.32 -2.81 9.71
N VAL A 82 -16.78 -1.63 9.43
CA VAL A 82 -15.46 -1.17 9.89
C VAL A 82 -15.65 -0.16 10.99
N GLN A 83 -15.31 -0.52 12.22
CA GLN A 83 -15.43 0.38 13.36
C GLN A 83 -14.19 1.27 13.50
N THR A 84 -14.39 2.55 13.80
CA THR A 84 -13.35 3.54 14.13
C THR A 84 -13.83 4.41 15.30
N PRO A 85 -12.96 5.21 15.95
CA PRO A 85 -13.39 6.20 16.95
C PRO A 85 -14.39 7.24 16.44
N HIS A 86 -14.49 7.43 15.12
CA HIS A 86 -15.37 8.42 14.49
C HIS A 86 -16.70 7.83 14.01
N GLY A 87 -16.92 6.53 14.24
CA GLY A 87 -18.10 5.81 13.78
C GLY A 87 -17.77 4.57 12.96
N THR A 88 -18.81 4.00 12.34
CA THR A 88 -18.71 2.75 11.56
C THR A 88 -18.89 3.02 10.08
N ILE A 89 -18.06 2.41 9.24
CA ILE A 89 -18.12 2.52 7.78
C ILE A 89 -18.48 1.16 7.19
N ARG A 90 -19.56 1.09 6.41
CA ARG A 90 -19.98 -0.11 5.68
C ARG A 90 -19.23 -0.20 4.36
N ALA A 91 -18.49 -1.29 4.14
CA ALA A 91 -17.70 -1.52 2.94
C ALA A 91 -18.06 -2.87 2.30
N ASN A 92 -18.12 -2.93 0.96
CA ASN A 92 -18.33 -4.20 0.26
C ASN A 92 -17.12 -5.13 0.39
N ARG A 93 -15.92 -4.54 0.47
CA ARG A 93 -14.64 -5.26 0.55
C ARG A 93 -13.69 -4.44 1.42
N ILE A 94 -12.77 -5.13 2.07
CA ILE A 94 -11.69 -4.53 2.86
C ILE A 94 -10.35 -5.04 2.34
N VAL A 95 -9.32 -4.20 2.40
CA VAL A 95 -7.94 -4.57 2.09
C VAL A 95 -7.11 -4.27 3.33
N ASN A 96 -6.40 -5.28 3.83
CA ASN A 96 -5.45 -5.07 4.91
C ASN A 96 -4.08 -4.68 4.33
N ALA A 97 -3.66 -3.46 4.61
CA ALA A 97 -2.37 -2.90 4.18
C ALA A 97 -1.65 -2.18 5.34
N THR A 98 -1.70 -2.75 6.56
CA THR A 98 -1.32 -2.03 7.79
C THR A 98 0.13 -2.26 8.22
N GLY A 99 0.95 -2.82 7.34
CA GLY A 99 2.37 -3.10 7.60
C GLY A 99 2.54 -4.04 8.80
N LEU A 100 3.49 -3.71 9.68
CA LEU A 100 3.80 -4.50 10.88
C LEU A 100 2.64 -4.57 11.89
N ALA A 101 1.68 -3.65 11.81
CA ALA A 101 0.45 -3.70 12.62
C ALA A 101 -0.57 -4.72 12.08
N THR A 102 -0.22 -5.53 11.08
CA THR A 102 -1.04 -6.66 10.66
C THR A 102 -0.98 -7.73 11.76
N PRO A 103 -2.10 -8.09 12.40
CA PRO A 103 -2.09 -9.17 13.38
C PRO A 103 -1.71 -10.48 12.68
N THR A 104 -0.72 -11.19 13.21
CA THR A 104 -0.17 -12.45 12.65
C THR A 104 -1.18 -13.61 12.64
N ARG A 105 -2.37 -13.42 13.22
CA ARG A 105 -3.47 -14.38 13.24
C ARG A 105 -4.79 -13.64 13.13
N GLN A 106 -5.61 -14.06 12.18
CA GLN A 106 -6.98 -13.61 12.00
C GLN A 106 -7.90 -14.25 13.06
N THR A 107 -7.69 -13.90 14.33
CA THR A 107 -8.55 -14.19 15.49
C THR A 107 -8.36 -13.04 16.52
N THR A 108 -9.21 -12.02 16.50
CA THR A 108 -9.27 -10.81 17.40
C THR A 108 -9.58 -11.13 18.89
N PRO A 109 -9.52 -10.22 19.93
CA PRO A 109 -9.30 -8.73 20.06
C PRO A 109 -8.40 -8.29 21.28
N PRO A 110 -8.44 -7.06 21.90
CA PRO A 110 -8.68 -5.67 21.44
C PRO A 110 -7.42 -4.75 21.61
N HIS A 111 -7.42 -3.59 20.95
CA HIS A 111 -6.31 -2.63 20.84
C HIS A 111 -5.17 -3.07 19.91
N ASP A 112 -5.32 -2.81 18.61
CA ASP A 112 -4.33 -2.02 17.85
C ASP A 112 -4.68 -1.94 16.35
N ARG A 113 -5.42 -0.86 16.06
CA ARG A 113 -5.38 0.04 14.89
C ARG A 113 -4.84 -0.48 13.54
N PRO A 114 -5.72 -1.04 12.68
CA PRO A 114 -5.50 -0.96 11.25
C PRO A 114 -5.75 0.45 10.68
N HIS A 115 -4.93 0.95 9.75
CA HIS A 115 -5.29 2.06 8.87
C HIS A 115 -6.00 1.49 7.63
N LEU A 116 -7.26 1.87 7.41
CA LEU A 116 -8.04 1.44 6.25
C LEU A 116 -8.11 2.57 5.21
N PHE A 117 -7.78 2.22 3.97
CA PHE A 117 -8.06 3.05 2.80
C PHE A 117 -9.49 2.74 2.32
N ILE A 118 -10.37 3.75 2.34
CA ILE A 118 -11.74 3.64 1.82
C ILE A 118 -11.86 4.59 0.63
N GLY A 119 -11.62 4.07 -0.57
CA GLY A 119 -11.98 4.79 -1.78
C GLY A 119 -13.41 4.43 -2.20
N PRO A 120 -14.33 5.40 -2.39
CA PRO A 120 -15.52 5.15 -3.19
C PRO A 120 -15.15 5.16 -4.68
N HIS A 121 -15.83 4.33 -5.47
CA HIS A 121 -15.87 4.47 -6.92
C HIS A 121 -16.86 5.62 -7.25
N PRO A 122 -16.48 6.63 -8.05
CA PRO A 122 -17.31 7.83 -8.29
C PRO A 122 -18.61 7.60 -9.11
N HIS A 123 -18.98 6.35 -9.41
CA HIS A 123 -20.20 6.00 -10.15
C HIS A 123 -21.21 5.19 -9.32
N MET A 124 -21.01 5.08 -8.01
CA MET A 124 -21.87 4.27 -7.13
C MET A 124 -22.25 5.06 -5.86
N LEU A 125 -22.51 6.37 -6.02
CA LEU A 125 -23.15 7.19 -4.99
C LEU A 125 -24.66 7.17 -5.22
N ASP A 126 -25.27 6.03 -4.94
CA ASP A 126 -26.67 6.04 -4.52
C ASP A 126 -26.70 5.45 -3.11
N HIS A 127 -26.86 6.36 -2.14
CA HIS A 127 -27.13 6.08 -0.73
C HIS A 127 -26.00 5.48 0.14
N THR A 128 -24.95 6.26 0.43
CA THR A 128 -24.13 6.04 1.64
C THR A 128 -24.51 7.08 2.70
N HIS A 129 -25.54 6.78 3.51
CA HIS A 129 -25.81 7.55 4.72
C HIS A 129 -24.77 7.19 5.79
N MET A 130 -23.86 8.13 6.12
CA MET A 130 -23.21 8.10 7.43
C MET A 130 -24.30 8.34 8.48
N THR A 131 -24.69 7.30 9.22
CA THR A 131 -25.60 7.46 10.36
C THR A 131 -24.79 7.92 11.57
N TYR A 132 -24.90 9.20 11.91
CA TYR A 132 -24.45 9.73 13.19
C TYR A 132 -25.48 9.36 14.27
N HIS A 133 -25.12 8.48 15.19
CA HIS A 133 -25.84 8.34 16.45
C HIS A 133 -25.02 9.01 17.55
N THR A 134 -25.47 10.18 17.98
CA THR A 134 -24.98 10.85 19.20
C THR A 134 -25.58 10.16 20.42
N PRO A 135 -24.78 9.75 21.42
CA PRO A 135 -25.31 9.34 22.71
C PRO A 135 -25.83 10.57 23.47
N THR A 136 -27.06 10.49 23.99
CA THR A 136 -27.63 11.43 24.98
C THR A 136 -27.05 11.23 26.36
#